data_AF-A0A3N9TCX9-F1
#
_entry.id   AF-A0A3N9TCX9-F1
#
_cell.length_a   1.000
_cell.length_b   1.000
_cell.length_c   1.000
_cell.angle_alpha   90.00
_cell.angle_beta   90.00
_cell.angle_gamma   90.00
#
_symmetry.space_group_name_H-M   'P 1'
#
loop_
_entity.id
_entity.type
_entity.pdbx_description
1 polymer ?
#
loop_
_entity_poly.entity_id
_entity_poly.type
_entity_poly.pdbx_seq_one_letter_code
_entity_poly.pdbx_strand_id
1 'polypeptide(L)'
;MGLESIISFANLTSDQVIAIDSEGNVSILVKGQPVPPGFILVEKGEFVESPVDGTTQTPVVTAKYTTPNNANIDVTNEINDIITALEQGVDPTQLGEQFATAAGGGAGGSSLTPSATISRTDLEVLAQTSFDTSSLSGTGISQTQSLALVDVLATAVNADSENLTDDTSESGISAVVDADSDANTISESAANGTEVQITGLATDADATDTV
;
A
#
# COMPACT_ATOMS: atom_id res chain seq x y z
N MET A 1 3.18 0.04 -53.08
CA MET A 1 4.54 -0.36 -53.46
C MET A 1 5.45 -0.04 -52.29
N GLY A 2 5.64 -1.00 -51.41
CA GLY A 2 6.46 -0.85 -50.21
C GLY A 2 6.64 -2.24 -49.62
N LEU A 3 7.36 -3.08 -50.35
CA LEU A 3 7.90 -4.27 -49.73
C LEU A 3 8.96 -3.75 -48.77
N GLU A 4 8.60 -3.70 -47.48
CA GLU A 4 9.54 -3.73 -46.36
C GLU A 4 10.74 -4.59 -46.80
N SER A 5 11.96 -4.06 -46.66
CA SER A 5 13.16 -4.78 -47.05
C SER A 5 13.22 -6.08 -46.25
N ILE A 6 12.76 -7.19 -46.85
CA ILE A 6 12.76 -8.49 -46.21
C ILE A 6 14.22 -8.90 -46.13
N ILE A 7 14.83 -8.70 -44.96
CA ILE A 7 16.14 -9.26 -44.64
C ILE A 7 15.96 -10.78 -44.64
N SER A 8 16.24 -11.40 -45.78
CA SER A 8 16.16 -12.85 -45.96
C SER A 8 17.51 -13.48 -45.60
N PHE A 9 17.48 -14.55 -44.80
CA PHE A 9 18.65 -15.36 -44.48
C PHE A 9 19.35 -15.93 -45.73
N ALA A 10 18.67 -15.98 -46.88
CA ALA A 10 19.24 -16.37 -48.17
C ALA A 10 20.26 -15.36 -48.72
N ASN A 11 20.12 -14.07 -48.38
CA ASN A 11 20.99 -12.99 -48.87
C ASN A 11 22.13 -12.62 -47.91
N LEU A 12 22.20 -13.23 -46.72
CA LEU A 12 23.32 -13.05 -45.80
C LEU A 12 24.54 -13.84 -46.26
N THR A 13 25.68 -13.18 -46.36
CA THR A 13 26.98 -13.85 -46.56
C THR A 13 27.40 -14.60 -45.29
N SER A 14 28.28 -15.60 -45.39
CA SER A 14 28.73 -16.39 -44.22
C SER A 14 29.45 -15.58 -43.14
N ASP A 15 29.86 -14.35 -43.46
CA ASP A 15 30.52 -13.42 -42.54
C ASP A 15 29.58 -12.33 -42.00
N GLN A 16 28.28 -12.44 -42.29
CA GLN A 16 27.26 -11.49 -41.85
C GLN A 16 26.26 -12.14 -40.89
N VAL A 17 25.83 -11.35 -39.93
CA VAL A 17 24.87 -11.70 -38.89
C VAL A 17 23.80 -10.61 -38.81
N ILE A 18 22.58 -10.98 -38.48
CA ILE A 18 21.52 -10.01 -38.20
C ILE A 18 21.70 -9.56 -36.75
N ALA A 19 21.71 -8.26 -36.50
CA ALA A 19 21.69 -7.71 -35.15
C ALA A 19 20.39 -6.92 -34.95
N ILE A 20 19.67 -7.25 -33.88
CA ILE A 20 18.42 -6.62 -33.48
C ILE A 20 18.72 -5.80 -32.22
N ASP A 21 18.39 -4.52 -32.24
CA ASP A 21 18.54 -3.65 -31.07
C ASP A 21 17.38 -3.82 -30.06
N SER A 22 17.48 -3.15 -28.91
CA SER A 22 16.45 -3.18 -27.86
C SER A 22 15.12 -2.53 -28.25
N GLU A 23 15.12 -1.73 -29.31
CA GLU A 23 13.93 -1.07 -29.86
C GLU A 23 13.29 -1.90 -30.99
N GLY A 24 13.88 -3.04 -31.35
CA GLY A 24 13.41 -3.95 -32.40
C GLY A 24 13.84 -3.57 -33.82
N ASN A 25 14.75 -2.60 -33.99
CA ASN A 25 15.30 -2.30 -35.31
C ASN A 25 16.30 -3.38 -35.71
N VAL A 26 16.21 -3.79 -36.97
CA VAL A 26 17.02 -4.87 -37.53
C VAL A 26 18.15 -4.29 -38.39
N SER A 27 19.37 -4.73 -38.15
CA SER A 27 20.57 -4.30 -38.88
C SER A 27 21.43 -5.50 -39.27
N ILE A 28 22.30 -5.36 -40.27
CA ILE A 28 23.25 -6.41 -40.68
C ILE A 28 24.63 -6.00 -40.21
N LEU A 29 25.28 -6.84 -39.42
CA LEU A 29 26.64 -6.66 -38.93
C LEU A 29 27.56 -7.72 -39.52
N VAL A 30 28.86 -7.41 -39.56
CA VAL A 30 29.91 -8.38 -39.90
C VAL A 30 30.29 -9.14 -38.63
N LYS A 31 30.49 -10.46 -38.75
CA LYS A 31 30.85 -11.34 -37.65
C LYS A 31 32.16 -10.87 -37.01
N GLY A 32 32.14 -10.67 -35.69
CA GLY A 32 33.31 -10.23 -34.92
C GLY A 32 33.49 -8.71 -34.79
N GLN A 33 32.60 -7.89 -35.34
CA GLN A 33 32.55 -6.47 -34.97
C GLN A 33 32.08 -6.30 -33.52
N PRO A 34 32.57 -5.30 -32.78
CA PRO A 34 32.07 -5.01 -31.44
C PRO A 34 30.61 -4.58 -31.52
N VAL A 35 29.73 -5.43 -30.98
CA VAL A 35 28.29 -5.16 -30.91
C VAL A 35 28.02 -4.44 -29.60
N PRO A 36 27.20 -3.36 -29.59
CA PRO A 36 26.75 -2.77 -28.35
C PRO A 36 26.03 -3.80 -27.48
N PRO A 37 26.11 -3.69 -26.15
CA PRO A 37 25.39 -4.58 -25.27
C PRO A 37 23.88 -4.39 -25.40
N GLY A 38 23.13 -5.45 -25.19
CA GLY A 38 21.66 -5.46 -25.34
C GLY A 38 21.17 -5.93 -26.71
N PHE A 39 22.06 -6.10 -27.69
CA PHE A 39 21.68 -6.58 -29.02
C PHE A 39 21.50 -8.10 -29.05
N ILE A 40 20.52 -8.55 -29.83
CA ILE A 40 20.32 -9.95 -30.19
C ILE A 40 20.95 -10.19 -31.57
N LEU A 41 21.93 -11.08 -31.63
CA LEU A 41 22.52 -11.55 -32.87
C LEU A 41 21.84 -12.82 -33.34
N VAL A 42 21.35 -12.81 -34.57
CA VAL A 42 20.76 -13.96 -35.22
C VAL A 42 21.72 -14.43 -36.32
N GLU A 43 22.26 -15.63 -36.11
CA GLU A 43 23.17 -16.28 -37.05
C GLU A 43 22.39 -17.27 -37.90
N LYS A 44 22.66 -17.28 -39.21
CA LYS A 44 22.21 -18.38 -40.07
C LYS A 44 23.17 -19.58 -39.86
N GLY A 45 22.60 -20.72 -39.55
CA GLY A 45 23.26 -22.01 -39.57
C GLY A 45 23.14 -22.68 -40.93
N GLU A 46 23.36 -23.99 -40.95
CA GLU A 46 23.25 -24.80 -42.15
C GLU A 46 21.78 -24.95 -42.58
N PHE A 47 21.54 -25.06 -43.87
CA PHE A 47 20.21 -25.37 -44.40
C PHE A 47 19.98 -26.86 -44.20
N VAL A 48 19.00 -27.19 -43.35
CA VAL A 48 18.60 -28.57 -43.08
C VAL A 48 17.24 -28.79 -43.73
N GLU A 49 17.01 -29.98 -44.28
CA GLU A 49 15.73 -30.35 -44.85
C GLU A 49 14.63 -30.25 -43.78
N SER A 50 13.54 -29.53 -44.10
CA SER A 50 12.42 -29.38 -43.19
C SER A 50 11.83 -30.76 -42.84
N PRO A 51 11.64 -31.07 -41.55
CA PRO A 51 11.08 -32.35 -41.10
C PRO A 51 9.66 -32.63 -41.63
N VAL A 52 8.98 -31.62 -42.15
CA VAL A 52 7.57 -31.68 -42.57
C VAL A 52 7.39 -32.12 -44.02
N ASP A 53 8.31 -31.79 -44.93
CA ASP A 53 8.10 -32.00 -46.38
C ASP A 53 9.35 -32.47 -47.16
N GLY A 54 10.51 -32.67 -46.49
CA GLY A 54 11.72 -33.31 -47.05
C GLY A 54 12.35 -32.66 -48.30
N THR A 55 11.77 -31.57 -48.80
CA THR A 55 12.16 -30.88 -50.04
C THR A 55 12.39 -29.39 -49.81
N THR A 56 11.77 -28.84 -48.75
CA THR A 56 11.94 -27.45 -48.34
C THR A 56 13.12 -27.35 -47.38
N GLN A 57 14.21 -26.71 -47.79
CA GLN A 57 15.35 -26.44 -46.93
C GLN A 57 15.05 -25.26 -46.01
N THR A 58 15.10 -25.48 -44.70
CA THR A 58 14.97 -24.42 -43.68
C THR A 58 16.34 -24.15 -43.04
N PRO A 59 16.78 -22.89 -42.95
CA PRO A 59 18.02 -22.58 -42.25
C PRO A 59 17.85 -22.87 -40.76
N VAL A 60 18.81 -23.57 -40.16
CA VAL A 60 18.91 -23.63 -38.69
C VAL A 60 19.26 -22.24 -38.21
N VAL A 61 18.42 -21.62 -37.39
CA VAL A 61 18.66 -20.27 -36.88
C VAL A 61 19.11 -20.37 -35.43
N THR A 62 20.21 -19.69 -35.09
CA THR A 62 20.67 -19.56 -33.70
C THR A 62 20.66 -18.10 -33.29
N ALA A 63 20.29 -17.84 -32.04
CA ALA A 63 20.17 -16.49 -31.50
C ALA A 63 21.08 -16.34 -30.28
N LYS A 64 21.84 -15.25 -30.23
CA LYS A 64 22.79 -14.94 -29.16
C LYS A 64 22.53 -13.53 -28.61
N TYR A 65 22.43 -13.40 -27.29
CA TYR A 65 22.32 -12.12 -26.61
C TYR A 65 23.70 -11.58 -26.21
N THR A 66 23.99 -10.31 -26.53
CA THR A 66 25.25 -9.65 -26.16
C THR A 66 25.12 -8.96 -24.80
N THR A 67 25.88 -9.42 -23.81
CA THR A 67 25.93 -8.81 -22.48
C THR A 67 26.80 -7.54 -22.45
N PRO A 68 26.66 -6.69 -21.40
CA PRO A 68 27.54 -5.55 -21.11
C PRO A 68 29.04 -5.84 -21.11
N ASN A 69 29.44 -7.11 -20.89
CA ASN A 69 30.84 -7.55 -20.89
C ASN A 69 31.29 -8.10 -22.26
N ASN A 70 30.55 -7.84 -23.34
CA ASN A 70 30.77 -8.40 -24.67
C ASN A 70 30.76 -9.94 -24.73
N ALA A 71 30.17 -10.61 -23.73
CA ALA A 71 29.93 -12.06 -23.79
C ALA A 71 28.61 -12.32 -24.52
N ASN A 72 28.64 -13.28 -25.46
CA ASN A 72 27.49 -13.72 -26.23
C ASN A 72 26.89 -14.97 -25.57
N ILE A 73 25.66 -14.87 -25.07
CA ILE A 73 24.91 -15.96 -24.46
C ILE A 73 23.99 -16.57 -25.52
N ASP A 74 24.04 -17.88 -25.74
CA ASP A 74 23.07 -18.56 -26.61
C ASP A 74 21.70 -18.59 -25.93
N VAL A 75 20.69 -18.05 -26.61
CA VAL A 75 19.30 -17.93 -26.12
C VAL A 75 18.31 -18.64 -27.06
N THR A 76 18.82 -19.51 -27.93
CA THR A 76 18.02 -20.16 -28.97
C THR A 76 16.90 -21.03 -28.37
N ASN A 77 17.19 -21.78 -27.31
CA ASN A 77 16.20 -22.65 -26.66
C ASN A 77 15.12 -21.82 -25.95
N GLU A 78 15.54 -20.80 -25.22
CA GLU A 78 14.67 -19.87 -24.51
C GLU A 78 13.69 -19.17 -25.44
N ILE A 79 14.16 -18.72 -26.62
CA ILE A 79 13.30 -18.11 -27.63
C ILE A 79 12.30 -19.14 -28.20
N ASN A 80 12.72 -20.38 -28.45
CA ASN A 80 11.83 -21.43 -28.93
C ASN A 80 10.74 -21.77 -27.91
N ASP A 81 11.08 -21.81 -26.62
CA ASP A 81 10.12 -22.03 -25.54
C ASP A 81 9.09 -20.89 -25.45
N ILE A 82 9.56 -19.64 -25.57
CA ILE A 82 8.68 -18.45 -25.59
C ILE A 82 7.74 -18.49 -26.80
N ILE A 83 8.26 -18.77 -28.00
CA ILE A 83 7.44 -18.85 -29.22
C ILE A 83 6.39 -19.95 -29.07
N THR A 84 6.78 -21.12 -28.55
CA THR A 84 5.84 -22.22 -28.30
C THR A 84 4.72 -21.82 -27.34
N ALA A 85 5.04 -21.12 -26.24
CA ALA A 85 4.02 -20.64 -25.31
C ALA A 85 3.06 -19.63 -25.96
N LEU A 86 3.59 -18.68 -26.73
CA LEU A 86 2.80 -17.69 -27.45
C LEU A 86 1.85 -18.35 -28.47
N GLU A 87 2.31 -19.38 -29.19
CA GLU A 87 1.48 -20.14 -30.14
C GLU A 87 0.34 -20.92 -29.45
N GLN A 88 0.58 -21.39 -28.22
CA GLN A 88 -0.43 -22.05 -27.40
C GLN A 88 -1.34 -21.08 -26.63
N GLY A 89 -1.13 -19.76 -26.76
CA GLY A 89 -1.85 -18.74 -26.00
C GLY A 89 -1.53 -18.73 -24.50
N VAL A 90 -0.42 -19.37 -24.10
CA VAL A 90 0.10 -19.37 -22.73
C VAL A 90 0.98 -18.13 -22.56
N ASP A 91 0.81 -17.43 -21.44
CA ASP A 91 1.63 -16.27 -21.10
C ASP A 91 3.10 -16.72 -20.89
N PRO A 92 4.09 -16.16 -21.63
CA PRO A 92 5.50 -16.52 -21.48
C PRO A 92 6.05 -16.34 -20.07
N THR A 93 5.45 -15.45 -19.27
CA THR A 93 5.85 -15.26 -17.86
C THR A 93 5.54 -16.48 -16.98
N GLN A 94 4.70 -17.41 -17.45
CA GLN A 94 4.37 -18.66 -16.75
C GLN A 94 5.32 -19.81 -17.05
N LEU A 95 6.25 -19.66 -18.02
CA LEU A 95 7.25 -20.69 -18.35
C LEU A 95 8.32 -20.86 -17.24
N GLY A 96 8.54 -19.84 -16.42
CA GLY A 96 9.50 -19.86 -15.32
C GLY A 96 9.99 -18.47 -14.92
N GLU A 97 10.67 -18.37 -13.77
CA GLU A 97 11.17 -17.11 -13.20
C GLU A 97 12.18 -16.39 -14.12
N GLN A 98 12.91 -17.14 -14.95
CA GLN A 98 13.85 -16.60 -15.92
C GLN A 98 13.18 -15.83 -17.07
N PHE A 99 11.89 -16.06 -17.32
CA PHE A 99 11.08 -15.36 -18.32
C PHE A 99 10.20 -14.26 -17.71
N ALA A 100 10.06 -14.24 -16.40
CA ALA A 100 9.30 -13.24 -15.67
C ALA A 100 10.13 -11.97 -15.46
N THR A 101 10.03 -11.02 -16.40
CA THR A 101 10.76 -9.74 -16.37
C THR A 101 10.51 -8.94 -15.07
N ALA A 102 9.38 -9.16 -14.41
CA ALA A 102 8.99 -8.51 -13.15
C ALA A 102 9.50 -9.22 -11.88
N ALA A 103 9.90 -10.50 -11.96
CA ALA A 103 10.24 -11.30 -10.78
C ALA A 103 11.66 -11.03 -10.25
N GLY A 104 12.51 -10.33 -11.01
CA GLY A 104 13.85 -9.98 -10.57
C GLY A 104 14.80 -11.17 -10.35
N GLY A 105 14.40 -12.39 -10.71
CA GLY A 105 15.18 -13.62 -10.50
C GLY A 105 16.14 -13.98 -11.64
N GLY A 106 15.92 -13.44 -12.85
CA GLY A 106 16.83 -13.64 -13.99
C GLY A 106 18.09 -12.76 -13.91
N ALA A 107 19.17 -13.18 -14.57
CA ALA A 107 20.48 -12.48 -14.62
C ALA A 107 20.46 -11.05 -15.23
N GLY A 108 19.29 -10.54 -15.62
CA GLY A 108 19.05 -9.18 -16.11
C GLY A 108 17.87 -8.47 -15.43
N GLY A 109 17.34 -8.99 -14.31
CA GLY A 109 16.29 -8.31 -13.56
C GLY A 109 16.84 -7.07 -12.83
N SER A 110 16.05 -6.00 -12.75
CA SER A 110 16.40 -4.78 -11.98
C SER A 110 16.47 -4.99 -10.46
N SER A 111 16.17 -6.20 -9.99
CA SER A 111 16.29 -6.58 -8.59
C SER A 111 17.74 -6.94 -8.27
N LEU A 112 18.25 -6.46 -7.13
CA LEU A 112 19.59 -6.77 -6.64
C LEU A 112 19.67 -8.26 -6.26
N THR A 113 20.07 -9.11 -7.20
CA THR A 113 20.18 -10.57 -6.96
C THR A 113 21.38 -10.98 -6.09
N PRO A 114 22.50 -10.22 -5.99
CA PRO A 114 23.49 -10.39 -4.95
C PRO A 114 23.37 -9.22 -3.95
N SER A 115 22.50 -9.36 -2.94
CA SER A 115 22.46 -8.37 -1.86
C SER A 115 23.72 -8.49 -1.01
N ALA A 116 24.57 -7.47 -1.05
CA ALA A 116 25.69 -7.34 -0.12
C ALA A 116 25.16 -6.97 1.27
N THR A 117 25.75 -7.55 2.32
CA THR A 117 25.44 -7.13 3.69
C THR A 117 25.96 -5.71 3.92
N ILE A 118 25.05 -4.78 4.21
CA ILE A 118 25.40 -3.42 4.64
C ILE A 118 25.92 -3.52 6.07
N SER A 119 27.24 -3.44 6.25
CA SER A 119 27.87 -3.29 7.56
C SER A 119 27.91 -1.81 7.93
N ARG A 120 27.36 -1.45 9.08
CA ARG A 120 27.46 -0.08 9.61
C ARG A 120 28.89 0.14 10.08
N THR A 121 29.56 1.15 9.53
CA THR A 121 30.96 1.50 9.87
C THR A 121 31.09 2.37 11.11
N ASP A 122 29.99 2.86 11.67
CA ASP A 122 29.97 3.79 12.80
C ASP A 122 29.23 3.22 14.01
N LEU A 123 29.48 3.84 15.17
CA LEU A 123 28.80 3.56 16.42
C LEU A 123 27.29 3.82 16.29
N GLU A 124 26.51 2.75 16.33
CA GLU A 124 25.06 2.83 16.37
C GLU A 124 24.59 3.45 17.69
N VAL A 125 23.99 4.64 17.61
CA VAL A 125 23.31 5.26 18.75
C VAL A 125 21.90 4.68 18.82
N LEU A 126 21.74 3.60 19.58
CA LEU A 126 20.43 3.10 19.97
C LEU A 126 19.79 4.14 20.90
N ALA A 127 18.61 4.65 20.53
CA ALA A 127 17.82 5.49 21.43
C ALA A 127 17.49 4.68 22.68
N GLN A 128 18.11 5.01 23.82
CA GLN A 128 17.87 4.33 25.09
C GLN A 128 16.71 5.02 25.79
N THR A 129 15.56 4.35 25.86
CA THR A 129 14.47 4.80 26.73
C THR A 129 14.73 4.27 28.14
N SER A 130 15.28 5.11 29.01
CA SER A 130 15.44 4.80 30.43
C SER A 130 14.11 5.04 31.14
N PHE A 131 13.40 3.96 31.47
CA PHE A 131 12.23 4.01 32.34
C PHE A 131 12.66 3.60 33.75
N ASP A 132 12.83 4.58 34.63
CA ASP A 132 13.07 4.34 36.05
C ASP A 132 11.74 4.14 36.78
N THR A 133 11.34 2.88 36.97
CA THR A 133 10.18 2.50 37.78
C THR A 133 10.54 2.27 39.25
N SER A 134 11.81 2.46 39.62
CA SER A 134 12.34 2.15 40.95
C SER A 134 12.19 3.29 41.94
N SER A 135 11.82 4.50 41.49
CA SER A 135 11.70 5.70 42.33
C SER A 135 10.90 5.48 43.63
N LEU A 136 9.77 4.76 43.59
CA LEU A 136 8.96 4.49 44.79
C LEU A 136 9.53 3.35 45.67
N SER A 137 10.23 2.39 45.07
CA SER A 137 10.95 1.33 45.81
C SER A 137 12.23 1.87 46.48
N GLY A 138 12.86 2.88 45.87
CA GLY A 138 14.06 3.55 46.38
C GLY A 138 13.80 4.50 47.55
N THR A 139 12.56 4.93 47.77
CA THR A 139 12.15 5.77 48.91
C THR A 139 11.89 5.00 50.20
N GLY A 140 12.17 3.69 50.24
CA GLY A 140 12.01 2.87 51.45
C GLY A 140 10.56 2.50 51.78
N ILE A 141 9.64 2.67 50.82
CA ILE A 141 8.24 2.26 50.93
C ILE A 141 8.12 0.80 50.50
N SER A 142 7.43 -0.02 51.30
CA SER A 142 7.25 -1.44 50.97
C SER A 142 6.27 -1.65 49.81
N GLN A 143 6.33 -2.82 49.14
CA GLN A 143 5.38 -3.16 48.08
C GLN A 143 3.92 -3.05 48.54
N THR A 144 3.63 -3.45 49.79
CA THR A 144 2.30 -3.32 50.40
C THR A 144 1.87 -1.86 50.56
N GLN A 145 2.77 -1.00 51.00
CA GLN A 145 2.48 0.43 51.19
C GLN A 145 2.30 1.15 49.84
N SER A 146 3.08 0.78 48.83
CA SER A 146 2.92 1.29 47.46
C SER A 146 1.55 0.92 46.88
N LEU A 147 1.10 -0.32 47.08
CA LEU A 147 -0.21 -0.77 46.60
C LEU A 147 -1.36 -0.04 47.34
N ALA A 148 -1.22 0.15 48.65
CA ALA A 148 -2.19 0.91 49.44
C ALA A 148 -2.28 2.38 48.98
N LEU A 149 -1.16 3.01 48.61
CA LEU A 149 -1.18 4.39 48.10
C LEU A 149 -1.89 4.50 46.75
N VAL A 150 -1.67 3.53 45.85
CA VAL A 150 -2.37 3.48 44.55
C VAL A 150 -3.87 3.32 44.74
N ASP A 151 -4.29 2.48 45.69
CA ASP A 151 -5.71 2.27 46.03
C ASP A 151 -6.37 3.52 46.62
N VAL A 152 -5.68 4.22 47.52
CA VAL A 152 -6.14 5.51 48.07
C VAL A 152 -6.22 6.58 46.99
N LEU A 153 -5.23 6.66 46.09
CA LEU A 153 -5.23 7.63 44.99
C LEU A 153 -6.37 7.35 44.00
N ALA A 154 -6.59 6.08 43.63
CA ALA A 154 -7.70 5.69 42.77
C ALA A 154 -9.05 6.02 43.42
N THR A 155 -9.19 5.79 44.73
CA THR A 155 -10.40 6.16 45.47
C THR A 155 -10.61 7.68 45.50
N ALA A 156 -9.56 8.46 45.75
CA ALA A 156 -9.62 9.92 45.83
C ALA A 156 -9.97 10.57 44.48
N VAL A 157 -9.45 10.04 43.37
CA VAL A 157 -9.75 10.55 42.03
C VAL A 157 -11.20 10.23 41.62
N ASN A 158 -11.72 9.07 42.02
CA ASN A 158 -13.10 8.69 41.71
C ASN A 158 -14.13 9.29 42.67
N ALA A 159 -13.73 9.76 43.85
CA ALA A 159 -14.62 10.40 44.82
C ALA A 159 -15.19 11.76 44.34
N ASP A 160 -14.58 12.40 43.34
CA ASP A 160 -15.04 13.67 42.77
C ASP A 160 -16.19 13.50 41.75
N SER A 161 -16.53 12.25 41.39
CA SER A 161 -17.58 11.97 40.40
C SER A 161 -18.98 11.74 41.01
N GLU A 162 -19.10 11.66 42.33
CA GLU A 162 -20.36 11.37 43.04
C GLU A 162 -21.16 12.64 43.40
N ASN A 163 -20.73 13.85 43.00
CA ASN A 163 -21.39 15.11 43.39
C ASN A 163 -21.56 16.14 42.26
N LEU A 164 -21.53 15.72 41.00
CA LEU A 164 -21.76 16.60 39.84
C LEU A 164 -23.15 16.44 39.19
N THR A 165 -24.02 15.61 39.78
CA THR A 165 -25.38 15.34 39.27
C THR A 165 -26.40 15.26 40.40
N ASP A 166 -26.23 16.04 41.47
CA ASP A 166 -27.27 16.13 42.51
C ASP A 166 -28.49 16.88 41.93
N ASP A 167 -29.33 16.12 41.25
CA ASP A 167 -30.73 16.41 40.89
C ASP A 167 -31.65 15.74 41.93
N THR A 168 -31.28 15.81 43.22
CA THR A 168 -32.12 15.34 44.32
C THR A 168 -32.33 16.39 45.42
N SER A 169 -31.81 17.61 45.21
CA SER A 169 -31.92 18.72 46.17
C SER A 169 -32.92 19.79 45.74
N GLU A 170 -33.72 19.48 44.72
CA GLU A 170 -34.70 20.39 44.13
C GLU A 170 -35.78 20.68 45.17
N SER A 171 -36.01 21.96 45.42
CA SER A 171 -37.20 22.34 46.18
C SER A 171 -38.43 21.98 45.36
N GLY A 172 -39.21 21.00 45.83
CA GLY A 172 -40.45 20.60 45.16
C GLY A 172 -41.38 21.80 44.93
N ILE A 173 -42.16 21.75 43.85
CA ILE A 173 -43.11 22.80 43.48
C ILE A 173 -44.07 23.12 44.65
N SER A 174 -44.26 24.42 44.93
CA SER A 174 -45.27 24.84 45.90
C SER A 174 -46.68 24.63 45.35
N ALA A 175 -47.67 24.54 46.23
CA ALA A 175 -49.07 24.54 45.82
C ALA A 175 -49.42 25.84 45.07
N VAL A 176 -50.37 25.76 44.14
CA VAL A 176 -50.94 26.96 43.50
C VAL A 176 -51.69 27.75 44.57
N VAL A 177 -51.27 28.98 44.80
CA VAL A 177 -51.88 29.91 45.75
C VAL A 177 -52.40 31.11 44.97
N ASP A 178 -53.63 31.51 45.25
CA ASP A 178 -54.14 32.79 44.79
C ASP A 178 -53.47 33.90 45.60
N ALA A 179 -52.68 34.73 44.93
CA ALA A 179 -51.96 35.82 45.58
C ALA A 179 -52.90 36.98 45.95
N ASP A 180 -54.05 37.06 45.28
CA ASP A 180 -55.14 37.92 45.67
C ASP A 180 -56.27 37.09 46.30
N SER A 181 -56.99 37.70 47.25
CA SER A 181 -58.12 37.04 47.92
C SER A 181 -59.47 37.49 47.37
N ASP A 182 -59.45 38.35 46.35
CA ASP A 182 -60.64 38.97 45.80
C ASP A 182 -61.31 38.00 44.82
N ALA A 183 -62.64 38.10 44.70
CA ALA A 183 -63.35 37.22 43.80
C ALA A 183 -63.10 37.62 42.33
N ASN A 184 -62.47 36.75 41.56
CA ASN A 184 -62.35 36.88 40.12
C ASN A 184 -63.74 36.74 39.45
N THR A 185 -64.13 37.70 38.60
CA THR A 185 -65.42 37.69 37.89
C THR A 185 -65.25 37.86 36.40
N ILE A 186 -66.06 37.14 35.61
CA ILE A 186 -66.12 37.27 34.15
C ILE A 186 -67.58 37.53 33.78
N SER A 187 -67.82 38.50 32.90
CA SER A 187 -69.17 38.78 32.41
C SER A 187 -69.63 37.70 31.44
N GLU A 188 -70.85 37.20 31.62
CA GLU A 188 -71.49 36.22 30.71
C GLU A 188 -71.76 36.78 29.29
N SER A 189 -71.60 38.09 29.11
CA SER A 189 -71.72 38.78 27.82
C SER A 189 -70.37 39.22 27.24
N ALA A 190 -69.26 38.73 27.78
CA ALA A 190 -67.93 39.00 27.26
C ALA A 190 -67.78 38.52 25.81
N ALA A 191 -67.21 39.38 24.95
CA ALA A 191 -66.95 39.04 23.56
C ALA A 191 -65.84 37.97 23.46
N ASN A 192 -65.87 37.18 22.39
CA ASN A 192 -64.84 36.17 22.15
C ASN A 192 -63.45 36.83 22.02
N GLY A 193 -62.48 36.34 22.77
CA GLY A 193 -61.13 36.92 22.85
C GLY A 193 -60.93 37.96 23.97
N THR A 194 -61.90 38.15 24.87
CA THR A 194 -61.68 38.96 26.08
C THR A 194 -60.65 38.27 26.98
N GLU A 195 -59.54 38.94 27.28
CA GLU A 195 -58.47 38.39 28.13
C GLU A 195 -58.88 38.39 29.61
N VAL A 196 -58.58 37.30 30.30
CA VAL A 196 -58.88 37.10 31.75
C VAL A 196 -57.74 37.51 32.68
N GLN A 197 -56.59 37.93 32.12
CA GLN A 197 -55.45 38.53 32.83
C GLN A 197 -54.92 37.74 34.05
N ILE A 198 -54.93 36.41 33.98
CA ILE A 198 -54.33 35.56 35.02
C ILE A 198 -52.81 35.53 34.82
N THR A 199 -52.04 35.84 35.88
CA THR A 199 -50.57 35.76 35.87
C THR A 199 -50.12 34.64 36.81
N GLY A 200 -49.43 33.63 36.28
CA GLY A 200 -48.75 32.61 37.09
C GLY A 200 -47.27 32.95 37.25
N LEU A 201 -46.72 32.76 38.46
CA LEU A 201 -45.28 32.87 38.72
C LEU A 201 -44.76 31.54 39.25
N ALA A 202 -43.74 31.00 38.59
CA ALA A 202 -42.90 29.93 39.11
C ALA A 202 -41.49 30.52 39.34
N THR A 203 -40.87 30.19 40.47
CA THR A 203 -39.50 30.60 40.78
C THR A 203 -38.65 29.34 40.93
N ASP A 204 -37.67 29.18 40.06
CA ASP A 204 -36.57 28.24 40.27
C ASP A 204 -35.46 28.98 41.03
N ALA A 205 -35.02 28.39 42.15
CA ALA A 205 -34.03 28.99 43.03
C ALA A 205 -32.59 28.62 42.68
N ASP A 206 -32.35 27.55 41.91
CA ASP A 206 -31.00 27.07 41.59
C ASP A 206 -30.60 27.24 40.11
N ALA A 207 -31.53 27.66 39.24
CA ALA A 207 -31.28 28.07 37.85
C ALA A 207 -30.65 26.99 36.96
N THR A 208 -30.66 25.73 37.41
CA THR A 208 -30.14 24.61 36.61
C THR A 208 -31.19 24.01 35.67
N ASP A 209 -32.48 24.28 35.93
CA ASP A 209 -33.59 23.90 35.07
C ASP A 209 -34.29 25.12 34.43
N THR A 210 -34.88 24.92 33.26
CA THR A 210 -35.81 25.90 32.67
C THR A 210 -37.23 25.62 33.16
N VAL A 211 -37.80 26.57 33.90
CA VAL A 211 -39.22 26.63 34.27
C VAL A 211 -40.16 26.83 33.08
#